data_AF-A0AAV5VXC2-F1
#
_entry.id   AF-A0AAV5VXC2-F1
#
_cell.length_a   1.000
_cell.length_b   1.000
_cell.length_c   1.000
_cell.angle_alpha   90.00
_cell.angle_beta   90.00
_cell.angle_gamma   90.00
#
_symmetry.space_group_name_H-M   'P 1'
#
loop_
_entity.id
_entity.type
_entity.pdbx_description
1 polymer ?
#
loop_
_entity_poly.entity_id
_entity_poly.type
_entity_poly.pdbx_seq_one_letter_code
_entity_poly.pdbx_strand_id
1 'polypeptide(L)' 'MEMGWDELVRSMSPNLKGFLDNLDSLHYFIDHVVYKANLRGPSFRCEENVDGTITLHYFTGRPGLYPIVRG' A
#
# COMPACT_ATOMS: atom_id res chain seq x y z
N MET A 1 -20.46 -1.46 -7.85
CA MET A 1 -20.58 -1.42 -6.38
C MET A 1 -19.22 -0.97 -5.88
N GLU A 2 -19.03 0.32 -5.66
CA GLU A 2 -17.84 0.81 -4.95
C GLU A 2 -17.88 0.19 -3.56
N MET A 3 -16.86 -0.58 -3.19
CA MET A 3 -16.82 -1.36 -1.94
C MET A 3 -16.68 -0.49 -0.67
N GLY A 4 -17.07 0.79 -0.71
CA GLY A 4 -17.04 1.70 0.45
C GLY A 4 -15.64 2.10 0.93
N TRP A 5 -14.59 1.79 0.16
CA TRP A 5 -13.20 2.08 0.55
C TRP A 5 -12.71 3.47 0.15
N ASP A 6 -13.47 4.22 -0.65
CA ASP A 6 -13.00 5.49 -1.24
C ASP A 6 -12.62 6.51 -0.15
N GLU A 7 -13.47 6.67 0.86
CA GLU A 7 -13.20 7.59 1.97
C GLU A 7 -11.97 7.15 2.79
N LEU A 8 -11.82 5.84 3.05
CA LEU A 8 -10.64 5.31 3.74
C LEU A 8 -9.36 5.59 2.95
N VAL A 9 -9.33 5.23 1.66
CA VAL A 9 -8.16 5.41 0.78
C VAL A 9 -7.79 6.89 0.68
N ARG A 10 -8.78 7.78 0.50
CA ARG A 10 -8.56 9.23 0.47
C ARG A 10 -8.03 9.79 1.79
N SER A 11 -8.41 9.20 2.93
CA SER A 11 -7.98 9.67 4.25
C SER A 11 -6.53 9.32 4.60
N MET A 12 -5.91 8.37 3.90
CA MET A 12 -4.57 7.86 4.25
C MET A 12 -3.48 8.93 4.16
N SER A 13 -3.52 9.79 3.16
CA SER A 13 -2.57 10.89 3.01
C SER A 13 -3.00 11.89 1.93
N PRO A 14 -2.69 13.19 2.06
CA PRO A 14 -2.91 14.17 1.00
C PRO A 14 -1.89 14.10 -0.15
N ASN A 15 -0.84 13.28 -0.06
CA ASN A 15 0.19 13.17 -1.08
C ASN A 15 0.63 11.72 -1.34
N LEU A 16 1.31 11.50 -2.47
CA LEU A 16 1.71 10.17 -2.93
C LEU A 16 2.67 9.47 -1.94
N LYS A 17 3.68 10.18 -1.44
CA LYS A 17 4.66 9.60 -0.51
C LYS A 17 3.98 9.07 0.74
N GLY A 18 3.18 9.91 1.39
CA GLY A 18 2.46 9.52 2.60
C GLY A 18 1.42 8.45 2.33
N PHE A 19 0.82 8.40 1.13
CA PHE A 19 -0.06 7.30 0.75
C PHE A 19 0.72 5.97 0.70
N LEU A 20 1.88 5.95 0.02
CA LEU A 20 2.76 4.79 -0.07
C LEU A 20 3.28 4.33 1.30
N ASP A 21 3.65 5.28 2.18
CA ASP A 21 4.09 5.01 3.55
C ASP A 21 3.00 4.33 4.41
N ASN A 22 1.72 4.52 4.06
CA ASN A 22 0.59 3.98 4.81
C ASN A 22 0.05 2.65 4.24
N LEU A 23 0.58 2.13 3.13
CA LEU A 23 0.09 0.89 2.50
C LEU A 23 0.21 -0.33 3.41
N ASP A 24 1.29 -0.42 4.19
CA ASP A 24 1.48 -1.52 5.15
C ASP A 24 0.41 -1.49 6.26
N SER A 25 0.10 -0.30 6.76
CA SER A 25 -0.99 -0.09 7.74
C SER A 25 -2.35 -0.44 7.17
N LEU A 26 -2.63 -0.08 5.91
CA LEU A 26 -3.86 -0.45 5.23
C LEU A 26 -3.97 -1.98 5.08
N HIS A 27 -2.91 -2.63 4.62
CA HIS A 27 -2.87 -4.09 4.48
C HIS A 27 -3.04 -4.79 5.84
N TYR A 28 -2.41 -4.28 6.89
CA TYR A 28 -2.60 -4.78 8.25
C TYR A 28 -4.07 -4.66 8.69
N PHE A 29 -4.70 -3.51 8.48
CA PHE A 29 -6.11 -3.27 8.82
C PHE A 29 -7.05 -4.22 8.06
N ILE A 30 -6.89 -4.33 6.73
CA ILE A 30 -7.69 -5.23 5.90
C ILE A 30 -7.54 -6.68 6.37
N ASP A 31 -6.32 -7.12 6.66
CA ASP A 31 -6.05 -8.49 7.08
C ASP A 31 -6.58 -8.79 8.49
N HIS A 32 -6.20 -7.98 9.47
CA HIS A 32 -6.41 -8.30 10.89
C HIS A 32 -7.74 -7.80 11.44
N VAL A 33 -8.31 -6.74 10.86
CA VAL A 33 -9.54 -6.12 11.38
C VAL A 33 -10.75 -6.50 10.52
N VAL A 34 -10.63 -6.36 9.20
CA VAL A 34 -11.77 -6.52 8.29
C VAL A 34 -12.06 -7.99 8.01
N TYR A 35 -11.06 -8.74 7.52
CA TYR A 35 -11.27 -10.12 7.05
C TYR A 35 -10.83 -11.20 8.04
N LYS A 36 -9.88 -10.91 8.93
CA LYS A 36 -9.31 -11.88 9.90
C LYS A 36 -8.83 -13.17 9.22
N ALA A 37 -8.16 -13.03 8.07
CA ALA A 37 -7.94 -14.13 7.12
C ALA A 37 -6.46 -14.47 6.86
N ASN A 38 -5.51 -13.84 7.57
CA ASN A 38 -4.06 -14.04 7.39
C ASN A 38 -3.62 -13.90 5.92
N LEU A 39 -4.07 -12.84 5.26
CA LEU A 39 -3.96 -12.58 3.81
C LEU A 39 -2.52 -12.35 3.32
N ARG A 40 -1.51 -12.28 4.21
CA ARG A 40 -0.08 -12.09 3.90
C ARG A 40 0.14 -11.08 2.76
N GLY A 41 -0.28 -9.84 3.00
CA GLY A 41 -0.12 -8.73 2.08
C GLY A 41 1.33 -8.44 1.72
N PRO A 42 1.58 -7.71 0.62
CA PRO A 42 2.91 -7.16 0.35
C PRO A 42 3.29 -6.10 1.40
N SER A 43 4.57 -5.75 1.43
CA SER A 43 5.10 -4.63 2.22
C SER A 43 5.79 -3.62 1.30
N PHE A 44 5.69 -2.35 1.66
CA PHE A 44 6.19 -1.21 0.90
C PHE A 44 7.11 -0.35 1.78
N ARG A 45 8.28 -0.01 1.26
CA ARG A 45 9.13 1.04 1.84
C ARG A 45 9.33 2.14 0.82
N CYS A 46 9.00 3.37 1.23
CA CYS A 46 9.19 4.56 0.42
C CYS A 46 10.49 5.26 0.84
N GLU A 47 11.34 5.60 -0.12
CA GLU A 47 12.55 6.38 0.10
C GLU A 47 12.53 7.60 -0.82
N GLU A 48 12.71 8.79 -0.24
CA GLU A 48 12.72 10.05 -0.98
C GLU A 48 14.17 10.40 -1.32
N ASN A 49 14.44 10.63 -2.61
CA ASN A 49 15.76 10.93 -3.12
C ASN A 49 16.02 12.45 -3.09
N VAL A 50 17.30 12.84 -3.14
CA VAL A 50 17.72 14.26 -3.11
C VAL A 50 17.17 15.07 -4.29
N ASP A 51 16.89 14.42 -5.42
CA ASP A 51 16.30 15.03 -6.62
C ASP A 51 14.77 15.12 -6.58
N GLY A 52 14.14 14.74 -5.47
CA GLY A 52 12.68 14.74 -5.28
C GLY A 52 11.98 13.53 -5.92
N THR A 53 12.72 12.57 -6.48
CA THR A 53 12.14 11.30 -6.93
C THR A 53 11.90 10.36 -5.75
N ILE A 54 11.06 9.34 -5.96
CA ILE A 54 10.74 8.32 -4.95
C ILE A 54 11.26 6.97 -5.43
N THR A 55 12.01 6.30 -4.56
CA THR A 55 12.33 4.88 -4.69
C THR A 55 11.33 4.07 -3.87
N LEU A 56 10.48 3.28 -4.55
CA LEU A 56 9.54 2.38 -3.89
C LEU A 56 10.11 0.96 -3.84
N HIS A 57 10.39 0.48 -2.64
CA HIS A 57 10.76 -0.92 -2.43
C HIS A 57 9.50 -1.75 -2.21
N TYR A 58 9.25 -2.71 -3.11
CA TYR A 58 8.12 -3.62 -3.04
C TYR A 58 8.59 -5.02 -2.62
N PHE A 59 8.12 -5.49 -1.46
CA PHE A 59 8.43 -6.80 -0.92
C PHE A 59 7.19 -7.69 -0.98
N THR A 60 7.31 -8.87 -1.58
CA THR A 60 6.19 -9.80 -1.72
C THR A 60 6.67 -11.24 -1.68
N GLY A 61 5.87 -12.11 -1.05
CA GLY A 61 6.01 -13.57 -1.19
C GLY A 61 5.36 -14.13 -2.45
N ARG A 62 4.67 -13.29 -3.23
CA ARG A 62 3.93 -13.67 -4.45
C ARG A 62 4.68 -13.16 -5.70
N PRO A 63 5.47 -14.00 -6.38
CA PRO A 63 6.23 -13.56 -7.56
C PRO A 63 5.29 -13.18 -8.72
N GLY A 64 5.74 -12.26 -9.57
CA GLY A 64 5.03 -11.87 -10.80
C GLY A 64 3.94 -10.81 -10.64
N LEU A 65 3.65 -10.33 -9.41
CA LEU A 65 2.60 -9.33 -9.17
C LEU A 65 3.04 -7.87 -9.26
N TYR A 66 4.33 -7.61 -9.46
CA TYR A 66 4.85 -6.23 -9.58
C TYR A 66 4.17 -5.37 -10.67
N PRO A 67 3.59 -5.89 -11.77
CA PRO A 67 2.91 -5.04 -12.74
C PRO A 67 1.67 -4.34 -12.16
N ILE A 68 1.02 -4.93 -11.16
CA ILE A 68 -0.16 -4.34 -10.50
C ILE A 68 0.24 -3.11 -9.66
N VAL A 69 1.45 -3.12 -9.09
CA VAL A 69 1.96 -1.99 -8.28
C VAL A 69 2.26 -0.76 -9.15
N ARG A 70 2.53 -0.95 -10.44
CA ARG A 70 2.77 0.15 -11.39
C ARG A 70 1.49 0.74 -12.00
N GLY A 71 0.35 0.06 -11.81
CA GLY A 71 -0.91 0.33 -12.51
C GLY A 71 -1.71 1.49 -11.94
#